data_AF-A0A2M9CJT6-F1
#
_entry.id   AF-A0A2M9CJT6-F1
#
_cell.length_a   1.000
_cell.length_b   1.000
_cell.length_c   1.000
_cell.angle_alpha   90.00
_cell.angle_beta   90.00
_cell.angle_gamma   90.00
#
_symmetry.space_group_name_H-M   'P 1'
#
loop_
_entity.id
_entity.type
_entity.pdbx_description
1 polymer ?
#
loop_
_entity_poly.entity_id
_entity_poly.type
_entity_poly.pdbx_seq_one_letter_code
_entity_poly.pdbx_strand_id
1 'polypeptide(L)'
;MLGNLTGWHLLVIVLIVLLLFGAPKLPQLARSLGQSMRIFRKEVKTMNEERETEAPRAADSDLDDPYRDDAAPRAARPETSTRANDSTRPKP
;
A
#
# COMPACT_ATOMS: atom_id res chain seq x y z
N MET A 1 -32.28 27.18 10.57
CA MET A 1 -32.63 25.81 11.04
C MET A 1 -31.84 24.74 10.27
N LEU A 2 -30.50 24.86 10.18
CA LEU A 2 -29.63 23.93 9.41
C LEU A 2 -28.36 23.53 10.19
N GLY A 3 -28.21 23.98 11.44
CA GLY A 3 -26.97 23.85 12.22
C GLY A 3 -26.78 22.51 12.94
N ASN A 4 -27.72 21.57 12.82
CA ASN A 4 -27.67 20.28 13.53
C ASN A 4 -27.27 19.10 12.63
N LEU A 5 -26.95 19.33 11.34
CA LEU A 5 -26.81 18.25 10.35
C LEU A 5 -25.38 17.73 10.18
N THR A 6 -24.36 18.40 10.70
CA THR A 6 -23.07 18.37 10.00
C THR A 6 -21.99 17.50 10.63
N GLY A 7 -22.01 17.24 11.94
CA GLY A 7 -20.95 16.44 12.58
C GLY A 7 -21.40 15.02 12.93
N TRP A 8 -22.39 14.94 13.82
CA TRP A 8 -22.78 13.67 14.43
C TRP A 8 -23.42 12.69 13.44
N HIS A 9 -24.21 13.19 12.50
CA HIS A 9 -24.87 12.37 11.48
C HIS A 9 -23.87 11.70 10.54
N LEU A 10 -22.82 12.41 10.11
CA LEU A 10 -21.77 11.80 9.29
C LEU A 10 -21.03 10.70 10.04
N LEU A 11 -20.76 10.89 11.34
CA LEU A 11 -20.13 9.85 12.16
C LEU A 11 -21.02 8.60 12.26
N VAL A 12 -22.33 8.77 12.43
CA VAL A 12 -23.29 7.65 12.46
C VAL A 12 -23.36 6.92 11.11
N ILE A 13 -23.37 7.64 10.00
CA ILE A 13 -23.37 7.04 8.65
C ILE A 13 -22.08 6.25 8.43
N VAL A 14 -20.93 6.82 8.79
CA VAL A 14 -19.64 6.13 8.71
C VAL A 14 -19.67 4.86 9.57
N LEU A 15 -20.17 4.94 10.80
CA LEU A 15 -20.30 3.77 11.68
C LEU A 15 -21.15 2.66 11.05
N ILE A 16 -22.30 2.99 10.45
CA ILE A 16 -23.16 2.04 9.75
C ILE A 16 -22.43 1.42 8.56
N VAL A 17 -21.73 2.22 7.76
CA VAL A 17 -20.94 1.71 6.63
C VAL A 17 -19.81 0.78 7.12
N LEU A 18 -19.13 1.10 8.24
CA LEU A 18 -18.16 0.19 8.85
C LEU A 18 -18.77 -1.12 9.33
N LEU A 19 -20.00 -1.10 9.84
CA LEU A 19 -20.72 -2.32 10.26
C LEU A 19 -21.10 -3.20 9.06
N LEU A 20 -21.52 -2.59 7.94
CA LEU A 20 -21.93 -3.31 6.73
C LEU A 20 -20.74 -3.83 5.90
N PHE A 21 -19.73 -2.98 5.71
CA PHE A 21 -18.57 -3.30 4.88
C PHE A 21 -17.40 -3.90 5.68
N GLY A 22 -17.33 -3.64 6.98
CA GLY A 22 -16.23 -4.06 7.85
C GLY A 22 -15.03 -3.10 7.83
N ALA A 23 -14.26 -3.09 8.92
CA ALA A 23 -13.05 -2.28 9.07
C ALA A 23 -11.97 -2.48 7.97
N PRO A 24 -11.71 -3.69 7.42
CA PRO A 24 -10.65 -3.84 6.42
C PRO A 24 -11.07 -3.42 5.00
N LYS A 25 -12.36 -3.32 4.70
CA LYS A 25 -12.85 -3.04 3.34
C LYS A 25 -12.86 -1.56 2.99
N LEU A 26 -13.13 -0.67 3.95
CA LEU A 26 -13.03 0.78 3.75
C LEU A 26 -11.62 1.26 3.34
N PRO A 27 -10.53 0.91 4.05
CA PRO A 27 -9.19 1.33 3.64
C PRO A 27 -8.78 0.70 2.30
N GLN A 28 -9.24 -0.52 2.01
CA GLN A 28 -8.98 -1.17 0.72
C GLN A 28 -9.64 -0.41 -0.45
N LEU A 29 -10.91 0.00 -0.30
CA LEU A 29 -11.62 0.82 -1.28
C LEU A 29 -11.04 2.23 -1.39
N ALA A 30 -10.68 2.85 -0.28
CA ALA A 30 -10.04 4.16 -0.27
C ALA A 30 -8.67 4.13 -0.98
N ARG A 31 -7.88 3.07 -0.79
CA ARG A 31 -6.60 2.88 -1.49
C ARG A 31 -6.79 2.74 -3.00
N SER A 32 -7.72 1.91 -3.47
CA SER A 32 -7.95 1.74 -4.92
C SER A 32 -8.53 3.00 -5.57
N LEU A 33 -9.50 3.66 -4.92
CA LEU A 33 -10.04 4.95 -5.38
C LEU A 33 -8.99 6.06 -5.37
N GLY A 34 -8.13 6.09 -4.35
CA GLY A 34 -7.03 7.06 -4.23
C GLY A 34 -5.99 6.90 -5.35
N GLN A 35 -5.66 5.66 -5.71
CA GLN A 35 -4.75 5.38 -6.83
C GLN A 35 -5.34 5.85 -8.16
N SER A 36 -6.60 5.51 -8.47
CA SER A 36 -7.27 5.97 -9.69
C SER A 36 -7.41 7.50 -9.74
N MET A 37 -7.74 8.12 -8.61
CA MET A 37 -7.88 9.58 -8.52
C MET A 37 -6.53 10.30 -8.61
N ARG A 38 -5.42 9.70 -8.14
CA ARG A 38 -4.07 10.25 -8.30
C ARG A 38 -3.65 10.30 -9.77
N ILE A 39 -3.91 9.23 -10.52
CA ILE A 39 -3.60 9.15 -11.96
C ILE A 39 -4.44 10.18 -12.71
N PHE A 40 -5.75 10.18 -12.48
CA PHE A 40 -6.66 11.14 -13.10
C PHE A 40 -6.27 12.60 -12.78
N ARG A 41 -5.94 12.92 -11.52
CA ARG A 41 -5.46 14.26 -11.16
C ARG A 41 -4.14 14.62 -11.83
N LYS A 42 -3.20 13.68 -11.98
CA LYS A 42 -1.93 13.92 -12.68
C LYS A 42 -2.19 14.23 -14.16
N GLU A 43 -2.99 13.42 -14.85
CA GLU A 43 -3.33 13.63 -16.26
C GLU A 43 -4.09 14.94 -16.48
N VAL A 44 -5.12 15.22 -15.66
CA VAL A 44 -5.89 16.46 -15.74
C VAL A 44 -5.02 17.68 -15.42
N LYS A 45 -4.09 17.57 -14.48
CA LYS A 45 -3.16 18.65 -14.15
C LYS A 45 -2.20 18.92 -15.31
N THR A 46 -1.62 17.89 -15.93
CA THR A 46 -0.77 18.04 -17.12
C THR A 46 -1.54 18.69 -18.28
N MET A 47 -2.80 18.31 -18.52
CA MET A 47 -3.63 18.95 -19.55
C MET A 47 -3.95 20.43 -19.28
N ASN A 48 -4.00 20.82 -18.00
CA ASN A 48 -4.16 22.23 -17.63
C ASN A 48 -2.83 22.99 -17.68
N GLU A 49 -1.72 22.35 -17.29
CA GLU A 49 -0.36 22.93 -17.33
C GLU A 49 0.19 23.05 -18.77
N GLU A 50 -0.22 22.19 -19.70
CA GLU A 50 0.10 22.33 -21.13
C GLU A 50 -0.52 23.59 -21.77
N ARG A 51 -1.52 24.22 -21.11
CA ARG A 51 -2.05 25.53 -21.51
C ARG A 51 -1.29 26.70 -20.87
N GLU A 52 -0.42 26.46 -19.90
CA GLU A 52 0.28 27.47 -19.10
C GLU A 52 1.74 27.02 -18.89
N THR A 53 2.51 26.99 -20.00
CA THR A 53 3.99 27.02 -20.09
C THR A 53 4.82 26.48 -18.90
N GLU A 54 5.46 25.32 -19.13
CA GLU A 54 6.78 24.91 -18.60
C GLU A 54 7.20 25.32 -17.17
N ALA A 55 6.99 24.45 -16.18
CA ALA A 55 7.82 24.44 -14.96
C ALA A 55 7.92 23.02 -14.35
N PRO A 56 9.13 22.45 -14.18
CA PRO A 56 9.31 21.15 -13.53
C PRO A 56 9.29 21.33 -12.00
N ARG A 57 8.33 20.70 -11.32
CA ARG A 57 8.41 20.51 -9.87
C ARG A 57 8.15 19.06 -9.49
N ALA A 58 9.26 18.42 -9.14
CA ALA A 58 9.32 17.17 -8.41
C ALA A 58 8.49 17.24 -7.12
N ALA A 59 7.64 16.25 -6.93
CA ALA A 59 7.15 15.80 -5.62
C ALA A 59 6.57 14.38 -5.78
N ASP A 60 7.36 13.49 -6.37
CA ASP A 60 7.23 12.08 -6.02
C ASP A 60 7.96 11.92 -4.67
N SER A 61 7.28 12.33 -3.61
CA SER A 61 7.70 12.02 -2.25
C SER A 61 7.27 10.60 -1.95
N ASP A 62 8.29 9.76 -1.81
CA ASP A 62 8.34 8.51 -1.06
C ASP A 62 7.66 8.61 0.31
N LEU A 63 6.33 8.51 0.36
CA LEU A 63 5.65 8.27 1.64
C LEU A 63 4.55 7.22 1.49
N ASP A 64 4.72 6.21 2.33
CA ASP A 64 3.72 5.26 2.83
C ASP A 64 3.56 3.93 2.06
N ASP A 65 4.56 3.06 2.24
CA ASP A 65 4.34 1.61 2.35
C ASP A 65 4.14 1.28 3.85
N PRO A 66 2.89 1.29 4.38
CA PRO A 66 2.64 0.88 5.75
C PRO A 66 2.50 -0.65 5.88
N TYR A 67 3.11 -1.44 4.99
CA TYR A 67 2.99 -2.90 5.00
C TYR A 67 4.35 -3.63 4.97
N ARG A 68 5.37 -3.03 5.57
CA ARG A 68 6.61 -3.73 5.96
C ARG A 68 6.53 -4.32 7.38
N ASP A 69 5.34 -4.71 7.84
CA ASP A 69 5.13 -5.18 9.21
C ASP A 69 4.47 -6.57 9.32
N ASP A 70 4.67 -7.45 8.33
CA ASP A 70 4.38 -8.88 8.50
C ASP A 70 5.66 -9.70 8.31
N ALA A 71 6.28 -9.95 9.47
CA ALA A 71 7.37 -10.87 9.66
C ALA A 71 7.03 -12.29 9.18
N ALA A 72 7.92 -12.87 8.38
CA ALA A 72 8.30 -14.26 8.57
C ALA A 72 9.84 -14.28 8.73
N PRO A 73 10.35 -14.63 9.93
CA PRO A 73 11.76 -14.86 10.13
C PRO A 73 12.20 -15.91 9.12
N ARG A 74 13.33 -15.66 8.48
CA ARG A 74 14.09 -16.65 7.74
C ARG A 74 14.31 -17.84 8.66
N ALA A 75 13.41 -18.81 8.61
CA ALA A 75 13.56 -20.10 9.25
C ALA A 75 14.81 -20.68 8.61
N ALA A 76 15.91 -20.55 9.33
CA ALA A 76 17.12 -21.28 9.09
C ALA A 76 16.72 -22.74 8.93
N ARG A 77 16.76 -23.23 7.68
CA ARG A 77 16.95 -24.67 7.48
C ARG A 77 18.25 -24.99 8.21
N PRO A 78 18.27 -25.89 9.19
CA PRO A 78 19.52 -26.53 9.54
C PRO A 78 19.88 -27.36 8.30
N GLU A 79 20.76 -26.81 7.47
CA GLU A 79 21.49 -27.58 6.45
C GLU A 79 22.40 -28.55 7.22
N THR A 80 21.80 -29.60 7.77
CA THR A 80 22.49 -30.78 8.30
C THR A 80 21.86 -31.97 7.62
N SER A 81 22.21 -32.13 6.35
CA SER A 81 22.21 -33.42 5.68
C SER A 81 23.54 -33.55 4.95
N THR A 82 24.51 -34.05 5.70
CA THR A 82 25.41 -35.09 5.20
C THR A 82 26.36 -34.67 4.07
N ARG A 83 27.46 -34.07 4.52
CA ARG A 83 28.84 -34.50 4.22
C ARG A 83 28.90 -35.97 3.77
N ALA A 84 28.86 -36.24 2.47
CA ALA A 84 29.20 -37.54 1.88
C ALA A 84 29.65 -37.40 0.43
N ASN A 85 30.60 -36.50 0.15
CA ASN A 85 31.39 -36.58 -1.07
C ASN A 85 32.72 -35.85 -0.89
N ASP A 86 33.64 -36.46 -0.15
CA ASP A 86 35.08 -36.30 -0.37
C ASP A 86 35.85 -37.30 0.51
N SER A 87 36.97 -37.79 -0.01
CA SER A 87 37.97 -38.65 0.66
C SER A 87 37.59 -40.11 0.86
N THR A 88 37.85 -40.97 -0.15
CA THR A 88 38.78 -42.11 -0.03
C THR A 88 39.09 -42.70 -1.43
N ARG A 89 40.06 -42.10 -2.12
CA ARG A 89 40.98 -42.84 -3.02
C ARG A 89 42.31 -42.89 -2.26
N PRO A 90 42.78 -44.07 -1.84
CA PRO A 90 43.92 -44.66 -2.53
C PRO A 90 43.83 -46.19 -2.73
N LYS A 91 44.68 -46.63 -3.67
CA LYS A 91 45.03 -47.99 -4.15
C LYS A 91 45.30 -49.02 -3.02
N PRO A 92 45.20 -50.34 -3.28
CA PRO A 92 46.21 -51.08 -4.09
C PRO A 92 45.71 -51.64 -5.43
#